data_AF-A0A8I0PF96-F1
#
_entry.id   AF-A0A8I0PF96-F1
#
_cell.length_a   1.000
_cell.length_b   1.000
_cell.length_c   1.000
_cell.angle_alpha   90.00
_cell.angle_beta   90.00
_cell.angle_gamma   90.00
#
_symmetry.space_group_name_H-M   'P 1'
#
loop_
_entity.id
_entity.type
_entity.pdbx_description
1 polymer ?
#
loop_
_entity_poly.entity_id
_entity_poly.type
_entity_poly.pdbx_seq_one_letter_code
_entity_poly.pdbx_strand_id
1 'polypeptide(L)'
;MPASTAHLRAYGEVTTRREDLMSAQPDHAPVPPHAPAPGAPAELLAQLRADRRAAQWVPAFEQQWAAALEESRRTFSLAGLYEVVQEWQGLIASAPAVDAFVASGYNDSDFIDMAELRGRRR
;
A
#
# COMPACT_ATOMS: atom_id res chain seq x y z
N MET A 1 46.56 19.30 41.93
CA MET A 1 46.08 19.21 43.33
C MET A 1 46.17 20.61 43.92
N PRO A 2 45.06 21.35 43.98
CA PRO A 2 44.18 21.30 45.16
C PRO A 2 42.70 21.09 44.81
N ALA A 3 41.99 20.40 45.71
CA ALA A 3 40.56 20.19 45.70
C ALA A 3 39.83 21.31 46.45
N SER A 4 38.63 21.70 46.02
CA SER A 4 37.66 22.40 46.86
C SER A 4 36.24 22.17 46.35
N THR A 5 35.62 21.19 47.02
CA THR A 5 34.33 21.23 47.72
C THR A 5 33.09 21.80 47.01
N ALA A 6 32.09 20.92 46.97
CA ALA A 6 30.72 21.12 46.53
C ALA A 6 29.97 22.24 47.26
N HIS A 7 29.05 22.88 46.52
CA HIS A 7 27.83 23.45 47.10
C HIS A 7 26.61 22.85 46.38
N LEU A 8 26.04 21.82 46.99
CA LEU A 8 24.64 21.44 46.79
C LEU A 8 23.78 22.47 47.53
N ARG A 9 22.89 23.14 46.81
CA ARG A 9 21.62 23.63 47.36
C ARG A 9 20.50 23.36 46.36
N ALA A 10 19.71 22.37 46.72
CA ALA A 10 18.39 22.12 46.20
C ALA A 10 17.42 23.22 46.68
N TYR A 11 16.58 23.71 45.76
CA TYR A 11 15.26 24.27 46.08
C TYR A 11 14.29 23.84 44.97
N GLY A 12 13.28 23.08 45.37
CA GLY A 12 11.89 23.24 44.93
C GLY A 12 11.55 22.97 43.47
N GLU A 13 11.08 21.75 43.24
CA GLU A 13 9.99 21.36 42.33
C GLU A 13 9.30 22.52 41.58
N VAL A 14 9.53 22.58 40.26
CA VAL A 14 8.44 22.82 39.31
C VAL A 14 8.19 21.51 38.63
N THR A 15 7.02 20.97 38.90
CA THR A 15 6.41 19.87 38.18
C THR A 15 6.25 20.31 36.73
N THR A 16 7.26 20.05 35.91
CA THR A 16 7.05 19.98 34.46
C THR A 16 6.10 18.82 34.26
N ARG A 17 4.81 19.19 34.21
CA ARG A 17 3.72 18.50 33.54
C ARG A 17 4.36 17.55 32.55
N ARG A 18 4.17 16.26 32.79
CA ARG A 18 4.38 15.22 31.79
C ARG A 18 3.47 15.61 30.64
N GLU A 19 4.01 16.45 29.77
CA GLU A 19 3.66 16.50 28.37
C GLU A 19 4.07 15.11 27.88
N ASP A 20 3.21 14.14 28.21
CA ASP A 20 2.77 13.16 27.25
C ASP A 20 2.21 14.00 26.10
N LEU A 21 3.14 14.60 25.34
CA LEU A 21 2.92 14.93 23.95
C LEU A 21 2.54 13.57 23.40
N MET A 22 1.23 13.36 23.29
CA MET A 22 0.65 12.37 22.43
C MET A 22 1.36 12.57 21.10
N SER A 23 2.44 11.82 20.90
CA SER A 23 3.00 11.56 19.60
C SER A 23 1.96 10.67 18.95
N ALA A 24 0.86 11.29 18.50
CA ALA A 24 0.07 10.80 17.40
C ALA A 24 0.97 10.90 16.17
N GLN A 25 2.02 10.08 16.15
CA GLN A 25 2.70 9.73 14.92
C GLN A 25 1.57 9.13 14.07
N PRO A 26 1.18 9.76 12.95
CA PRO A 26 0.26 9.09 12.06
C PRO A 26 0.89 7.75 11.70
N ASP A 27 0.22 6.66 12.02
CA ASP A 27 0.62 5.29 11.68
C ASP A 27 0.83 5.13 10.15
N HIS A 28 0.30 6.10 9.39
CA HIS A 28 0.56 6.32 7.98
C HIS A 28 1.55 7.47 7.77
N ALA A 29 2.84 7.21 7.98
CA ALA A 29 3.84 7.94 7.21
C ALA A 29 3.57 7.63 5.73
N PRO A 30 3.50 8.64 4.83
CA PRO A 30 3.39 8.35 3.40
C PRO A 30 4.57 7.47 3.03
N VAL A 31 4.27 6.24 2.61
CA VAL A 31 5.28 5.32 2.08
C VAL A 31 5.98 6.10 0.96
N PRO A 32 7.29 6.40 1.08
CA PRO A 32 8.00 7.07 0.00
C PRO A 32 7.77 6.23 -1.26
N PRO A 33 7.48 6.84 -2.43
CA PRO A 33 7.25 6.09 -3.65
C PRO A 33 8.43 5.16 -3.83
N HIS A 34 8.18 3.87 -3.61
CA HIS A 34 9.24 2.89 -3.48
C HIS A 34 9.81 2.74 -4.88
N ALA A 35 10.94 3.39 -5.16
CA ALA A 35 11.73 3.03 -6.32
C ALA A 35 11.97 1.52 -6.17
N PRO A 36 11.40 0.70 -7.07
CA PRO A 36 11.35 -0.73 -6.85
C PRO A 36 12.78 -1.26 -6.71
N ALA A 37 13.02 -2.10 -5.70
CA ALA A 37 14.35 -2.65 -5.45
C ALA A 37 14.96 -3.23 -6.74
N PRO A 38 16.28 -3.11 -6.96
CA PRO A 38 16.91 -3.69 -8.15
C PRO A 38 16.70 -5.21 -8.16
N GLY A 39 15.83 -5.69 -9.06
CA GLY A 39 15.36 -7.09 -9.11
C GLY A 39 13.84 -7.26 -9.00
N ALA A 40 13.15 -6.25 -8.48
CA ALA A 40 11.69 -6.22 -8.32
C ALA A 40 10.87 -6.61 -9.57
N PRO A 41 11.22 -6.23 -10.82
CA PRO A 41 10.42 -6.67 -11.98
C PRO A 41 10.54 -8.18 -12.25
N ALA A 42 11.68 -8.79 -11.95
CA ALA A 42 11.85 -10.25 -12.10
C ALA A 42 11.09 -11.00 -10.99
N GLU A 43 11.11 -10.48 -9.76
CA GLU A 43 10.32 -11.02 -8.65
C GLU A 43 8.82 -10.82 -8.87
N LEU A 44 8.40 -9.70 -9.46
CA LEU A 44 7.01 -9.47 -9.87
C LEU A 44 6.57 -10.53 -10.88
N LEU A 45 7.39 -10.79 -11.91
CA LEU A 45 7.08 -11.81 -12.92
C LEU A 45 7.01 -13.21 -12.30
N ALA A 46 7.86 -13.53 -11.33
CA ALA A 46 7.80 -14.78 -10.59
C ALA A 46 6.49 -14.91 -9.79
N GLN A 47 6.07 -13.84 -9.10
CA GLN A 47 4.80 -13.78 -8.37
C GLN A 47 3.60 -13.92 -9.32
N LEU A 48 3.60 -13.23 -10.46
CA LEU A 48 2.55 -13.34 -11.47
C LEU A 48 2.41 -14.76 -12.01
N ARG A 49 3.52 -15.47 -12.19
CA ARG A 49 3.53 -16.88 -12.66
C ARG A 49 3.10 -17.87 -11.58
N ALA A 50 3.32 -17.56 -10.31
CA ALA A 50 2.87 -18.38 -9.19
C ALA A 50 1.37 -18.25 -8.91
N ASP A 51 0.74 -17.15 -9.38
CA ASP A 51 -0.68 -16.90 -9.16
C ASP A 51 -1.58 -17.81 -10.02
N ARG A 52 -2.75 -18.16 -9.50
CA ARG A 52 -3.79 -18.93 -10.20
C ARG A 52 -4.30 -18.25 -11.48
N ARG A 53 -4.16 -16.92 -11.60
CA ARG A 53 -4.55 -16.11 -12.76
C ARG A 53 -3.39 -15.87 -13.74
N ALA A 54 -2.25 -16.55 -13.56
CA ALA A 54 -1.06 -16.39 -14.40
C ALA A 54 -1.35 -16.41 -15.91
N ALA A 55 -2.23 -17.31 -16.37
CA ALA A 55 -2.59 -17.45 -17.78
C ALA A 55 -3.18 -16.16 -18.39
N GLN A 56 -3.83 -15.33 -17.58
CA GLN A 56 -4.37 -14.04 -18.01
C GLN A 56 -3.42 -12.89 -17.68
N TRP A 57 -2.79 -12.92 -16.50
CA TRP A 57 -2.01 -11.80 -15.99
C TRP A 57 -0.63 -11.67 -16.63
N VAL A 58 0.06 -12.77 -16.88
CA VAL A 58 1.39 -12.75 -17.53
C VAL A 58 1.34 -12.12 -18.93
N PRO A 59 0.45 -12.53 -19.86
CA PRO A 59 0.42 -11.92 -21.19
C PRO A 59 -0.07 -10.46 -21.18
N ALA A 60 -0.88 -10.06 -20.19
CA ALA A 60 -1.30 -8.66 -20.04
C ALA A 60 -0.15 -7.78 -19.56
N PHE A 61 0.61 -8.25 -18.55
CA PHE A 61 1.81 -7.58 -18.06
C PHE A 61 2.85 -7.42 -19.17
N GLU A 62 3.16 -8.49 -19.92
CA GLU A 62 4.15 -8.45 -21.00
C GLU A 62 3.78 -7.45 -22.10
N GLN A 63 2.50 -7.33 -22.44
CA GLN A 63 2.02 -6.32 -23.41
C GLN A 63 2.20 -4.89 -22.90
N GLN A 64 1.79 -4.60 -21.67
CA GLN A 64 1.93 -3.27 -21.07
C GLN A 64 3.41 -2.90 -20.87
N TRP A 65 4.23 -3.86 -20.44
CA TRP A 65 5.67 -3.70 -20.30
C TRP A 65 6.35 -3.38 -21.64
N ALA A 66 6.01 -4.13 -22.70
CA ALA A 66 6.54 -3.88 -24.03
C ALA A 66 6.13 -2.50 -24.58
N ALA A 67 4.86 -2.10 -24.37
CA ALA A 67 4.38 -0.79 -24.77
C ALA A 67 5.11 0.34 -24.02
N ALA A 68 5.25 0.22 -22.70
CA ALA A 68 5.99 1.17 -21.88
C ALA A 68 7.48 1.23 -22.27
N LEU A 69 8.10 0.10 -22.62
CA LEU A 69 9.50 0.07 -23.05
C LEU A 69 9.70 0.81 -24.38
N GLU A 70 8.81 0.60 -25.35
CA GLU A 70 8.86 1.34 -26.62
C GLU A 70 8.67 2.84 -26.41
N GLU A 71 7.75 3.24 -25.53
CA GLU A 71 7.55 4.64 -25.19
C GLU A 71 8.76 5.23 -24.45
N SER A 72 9.36 4.47 -23.54
CA SER A 72 10.61 4.84 -22.87
C SER A 72 11.76 5.03 -23.85
N ARG A 73 11.85 4.21 -24.90
CA ARG A 73 12.87 4.37 -25.95
C ARG A 73 12.66 5.62 -26.80
N ARG A 74 11.40 6.02 -27.01
CA ARG A 74 11.05 7.24 -27.77
C ARG A 74 11.27 8.51 -26.97
N THR A 75 10.93 8.48 -25.69
CA THR A 75 10.95 9.64 -24.80
C THR A 75 12.20 9.71 -23.92
N PHE A 76 13.05 8.69 -23.96
CA PHE A 76 14.22 8.49 -23.10
C PHE A 76 13.90 8.61 -21.60
N SER A 77 12.67 8.22 -21.21
CA SER A 77 12.18 8.30 -19.84
C SER A 77 11.74 6.93 -19.33
N LEU A 78 12.18 6.55 -18.13
CA LEU A 78 11.79 5.30 -17.48
C LEU A 78 10.51 5.43 -16.64
N ALA A 79 9.91 6.62 -16.57
CA ALA A 79 8.75 6.88 -15.72
C ALA A 79 7.60 5.89 -15.99
N GLY A 80 7.23 5.68 -17.26
CA GLY A 80 6.16 4.74 -17.63
C GLY A 80 6.46 3.29 -17.26
N LEU A 81 7.73 2.86 -17.32
CA LEU A 81 8.10 1.51 -16.88
C LEU A 81 7.92 1.36 -15.37
N TYR A 82 8.28 2.37 -14.58
CA TYR A 82 8.07 2.35 -13.14
C TYR A 82 6.59 2.37 -12.76
N GLU A 83 5.77 3.15 -13.48
CA GLU A 83 4.31 3.16 -13.29
C GLU A 83 3.70 1.78 -13.51
N VAL A 84 4.08 1.08 -14.59
CA VAL A 84 3.64 -0.29 -14.84
C VAL A 84 4.04 -1.21 -13.69
N VAL A 85 5.28 -1.15 -13.19
CA VAL A 85 5.67 -1.99 -12.03
C VAL A 85 4.80 -1.69 -10.81
N GLN A 86 4.56 -0.42 -10.48
CA GLN A 86 3.76 -0.03 -9.31
C GLN A 86 2.31 -0.49 -9.41
N GLU A 87 1.69 -0.33 -10.59
CA GLU A 87 0.32 -0.79 -10.85
C GLU A 87 0.19 -2.30 -10.61
N TRP A 88 1.10 -3.08 -11.18
CA TRP A 88 1.08 -4.54 -11.04
C TRP A 88 1.42 -5.01 -9.63
N GLN A 89 2.31 -4.32 -8.90
CA GLN A 89 2.54 -4.62 -7.48
C GLN A 89 1.27 -4.39 -6.65
N GLY A 90 0.56 -3.29 -6.88
CA GLY A 90 -0.71 -3.02 -6.21
C GLY A 90 -1.79 -4.06 -6.53
N LEU A 91 -1.88 -4.45 -7.81
CA LEU A 91 -2.82 -5.47 -8.26
C LEU A 91 -2.56 -6.83 -7.56
N ILE A 92 -1.31 -7.30 -7.54
CA ILE A 92 -0.93 -8.55 -6.86
C ILE A 92 -1.19 -8.45 -5.34
N ALA A 93 -0.83 -7.35 -4.71
CA ALA A 93 -1.05 -7.14 -3.27
C ALA A 93 -2.54 -7.17 -2.89
N SER A 94 -3.41 -6.67 -3.78
CA SER A 94 -4.87 -6.69 -3.57
C SER A 94 -5.53 -8.03 -3.89
N ALA A 95 -4.86 -8.92 -4.64
CA ALA A 95 -5.45 -10.15 -5.16
C ALA A 95 -6.04 -11.07 -4.07
N PRO A 96 -5.37 -11.32 -2.92
CA PRO A 96 -5.93 -12.16 -1.86
C PRO A 96 -7.16 -11.54 -1.21
N ALA A 97 -7.20 -10.20 -1.08
CA ALA A 97 -8.36 -9.51 -0.53
C ALA A 97 -9.58 -9.61 -1.47
N VAL A 98 -9.35 -9.51 -2.79
CA VAL A 98 -10.38 -9.75 -3.81
C VAL A 98 -10.86 -11.21 -3.77
N ASP A 99 -9.95 -12.18 -3.66
CA ASP A 99 -10.32 -13.60 -3.54
C ASP A 99 -11.14 -13.86 -2.26
N ALA A 100 -10.75 -13.27 -1.13
CA ALA A 100 -11.51 -13.38 0.12
C ALA A 100 -12.90 -12.74 0.00
N PHE A 101 -13.01 -11.59 -0.67
CA PHE A 101 -14.28 -10.94 -0.96
C PHE A 101 -15.18 -11.82 -1.83
N VAL A 102 -14.66 -12.37 -2.94
CA VAL A 102 -15.42 -13.28 -3.82
C VAL A 102 -15.83 -14.55 -3.07
N ALA A 103 -14.94 -15.12 -2.25
CA ALA A 103 -15.21 -16.30 -1.44
C ALA A 103 -16.21 -16.04 -0.30
N SER A 104 -16.32 -14.81 0.20
CA SER A 104 -17.29 -14.42 1.23
C SER A 104 -18.74 -14.54 0.76
N GLY A 105 -18.97 -14.70 -0.55
CA GLY A 105 -20.30 -14.84 -1.12
C GLY A 105 -21.12 -13.54 -1.08
N TYR A 106 -20.47 -12.39 -0.82
CA TYR A 106 -21.08 -11.07 -0.92
C TYR A 106 -21.36 -10.72 -2.38
N ASN A 107 -22.35 -11.41 -2.93
CA ASN A 107 -22.93 -11.10 -4.21
C ASN A 107 -23.90 -9.94 -3.98
N ASP A 108 -23.58 -8.75 -4.45
CA ASP A 108 -24.51 -7.60 -4.52
C ASP A 108 -25.69 -7.84 -5.50
N SER A 109 -26.01 -9.11 -5.77
CA SER A 109 -27.20 -9.53 -6.52
C SER A 109 -28.38 -9.85 -5.60
N ASP A 110 -28.24 -9.70 -4.28
CA ASP A 110 -29.37 -9.56 -3.35
C ASP A 110 -30.00 -8.15 -3.54
N PHE A 111 -30.34 -7.82 -4.79
CA PHE A 111 -31.26 -6.74 -5.08
C PHE A 111 -32.60 -7.15 -4.47
N ILE A 112 -32.96 -6.51 -3.36
CA ILE A 112 -34.36 -6.47 -2.94
C ILE A 112 -35.13 -5.89 -4.12
N ASP A 113 -36.05 -6.66 -4.71
CA ASP A 113 -36.93 -6.15 -5.74
C ASP A 113 -37.76 -5.01 -5.13
N MET A 114 -37.47 -3.78 -5.54
CA MET A 114 -38.18 -2.58 -5.09
C MET A 114 -39.67 -2.61 -5.46
N ALA A 115 -40.08 -3.48 -6.40
CA ALA A 115 -41.47 -3.77 -6.70
C ALA A 115 -42.14 -4.61 -5.59
N GLU A 116 -41.43 -5.57 -4.98
CA GLU A 116 -41.92 -6.37 -3.86
C GLU A 116 -42.17 -5.50 -2.62
N LEU A 117 -41.26 -4.55 -2.34
CA LEU A 117 -41.42 -3.56 -1.26
C LEU A 117 -42.64 -2.63 -1.45
N ARG A 118 -43.04 -2.36 -2.70
CA ARG A 118 -44.20 -1.51 -2.99
C ARG A 118 -45.54 -2.26 -2.90
N GLY A 119 -45.53 -3.60 -3.03
CA GLY A 119 -46.72 -4.45 -2.93
C GLY A 119 -47.21 -4.69 -1.50
N ARG A 120 -46.32 -4.63 -0.50
CA ARG A 120 -46.64 -4.93 0.91
C ARG A 120 -47.30 -3.78 1.68
N ARG A 121 -47.50 -2.63 1.03
CA ARG A 121 -48.15 -1.45 1.59
C ARG A 121 -49.46 -1.18 0.82
N ARG A 122 -50.40 -2.12 0.85
CA ARG A 122 -51.79 -1.86 0.52
C ARG A 122 -52.73 -2.80 1.26
#